data_AF-A0A9P8GSL1-F1
#
_entry.id   AF-A0A9P8GSL1-F1
#
_cell.length_a   1.000
_cell.length_b   1.000
_cell.length_c   1.000
_cell.angle_alpha   90.00
_cell.angle_beta   90.00
_cell.angle_gamma   90.00
#
_symmetry.space_group_name_H-M   'P 1'
#
loop_
_entity.id
_entity.type
_entity.pdbx_description
1 polymer ?
#
loop_
_entity_poly.entity_id
_entity_poly.type
_entity_poly.pdbx_seq_one_letter_code
_entity_poly.pdbx_strand_id
1 'polypeptide(L)'
;MAPSRAVFRSASTAFAALRTSSSRTLASTAPSRARQLHYLSLSARPLLTSNALPISPFRRHNSTDAATAETPSAVEAPDYLDEKELHIFQKLAQELQPTKLEVQDVSGGCGSMYALDIVSAKFKGLSVIKQHRLVNAVLKDEIKGWHGVQLKTKAP
;
A
#
# COMPACT_ATOMS: atom_id res chain seq x y z
N MET A 1 -56.36 -7.35 -37.65
CA MET A 1 -55.46 -8.49 -37.99
C MET A 1 -54.81 -9.01 -36.72
N ALA A 2 -54.69 -10.33 -36.63
CA ALA A 2 -53.88 -11.13 -35.69
C ALA A 2 -53.60 -12.48 -36.41
N PRO A 3 -52.89 -13.50 -35.86
CA PRO A 3 -52.22 -13.59 -34.55
C PRO A 3 -50.80 -14.26 -34.61
N SER A 4 -50.28 -14.66 -33.44
CA SER A 4 -49.47 -15.89 -33.21
C SER A 4 -47.98 -15.99 -33.62
N ARG A 5 -47.16 -16.97 -33.17
CA ARG A 5 -47.07 -17.78 -31.89
C ARG A 5 -45.98 -18.88 -32.00
N ALA A 6 -44.89 -18.81 -31.23
CA ALA A 6 -43.97 -19.91 -30.86
C ALA A 6 -43.03 -19.38 -29.75
N VAL A 7 -42.70 -20.01 -28.60
CA VAL A 7 -42.89 -21.36 -28.00
C VAL A 7 -41.93 -22.48 -28.46
N PHE A 8 -41.25 -23.09 -27.47
CA PHE A 8 -40.29 -24.22 -27.52
C PHE A 8 -38.91 -23.93 -28.16
N ARG A 9 -37.83 -24.65 -27.82
CA ARG A 9 -37.71 -25.92 -27.04
C ARG A 9 -36.41 -26.00 -26.21
N SER A 10 -36.42 -26.83 -25.16
CA SER A 10 -35.23 -27.18 -24.36
C SER A 10 -34.42 -28.31 -25.02
N ALA A 11 -33.11 -28.36 -24.73
CA ALA A 11 -32.26 -29.52 -24.94
C ALA A 11 -31.21 -29.62 -23.80
N SER A 12 -31.40 -30.57 -22.88
CA SER A 12 -30.40 -30.92 -21.87
C SER A 12 -29.40 -31.92 -22.43
N THR A 13 -28.10 -31.71 -22.23
CA THR A 13 -27.06 -32.69 -22.58
C THR A 13 -26.23 -33.07 -21.35
N ALA A 14 -26.83 -33.82 -20.43
CA ALA A 14 -26.08 -34.59 -19.45
C ALA A 14 -25.69 -35.94 -20.07
N PHE A 15 -24.40 -36.24 -20.13
CA PHE A 15 -23.92 -37.61 -20.35
C PHE A 15 -22.85 -37.94 -19.30
N ALA A 16 -22.89 -39.18 -18.83
CA ALA A 16 -22.13 -39.65 -17.68
C ALA A 16 -21.00 -40.59 -18.12
N ALA A 17 -20.61 -41.52 -17.23
CA ALA A 17 -19.59 -42.56 -17.39
C ALA A 17 -18.13 -42.08 -17.19
N LEU A 18 -17.24 -42.87 -16.58
CA LEU A 18 -17.46 -44.11 -15.80
C LEU A 18 -16.36 -44.27 -14.74
N ARG A 19 -16.66 -45.00 -13.65
CA ARG A 19 -15.66 -45.44 -12.68
C ARG A 19 -14.88 -46.63 -13.25
N THR A 20 -13.57 -46.63 -13.09
CA THR A 20 -12.77 -47.86 -13.02
C THR A 20 -11.94 -47.86 -11.74
N SER A 21 -11.82 -49.02 -11.11
CA SER A 21 -10.98 -49.24 -9.93
C SER A 21 -9.92 -50.26 -10.29
N SER A 22 -8.67 -50.02 -9.87
CA SER A 22 -7.62 -51.04 -9.91
C SER A 22 -6.64 -50.83 -8.76
N SER A 23 -5.96 -51.87 -8.33
CA SER A 23 -5.24 -51.91 -7.05
C SER A 23 -4.01 -52.82 -7.11
N ARG A 24 -3.08 -52.66 -6.14
CA ARG A 24 -1.78 -53.38 -6.02
C ARG A 24 -0.76 -52.89 -7.07
N THR A 25 0.56 -53.12 -6.98
CA THR A 25 1.38 -53.99 -6.11
C THR A 25 2.55 -53.23 -5.41
N LEU A 26 3.48 -53.96 -4.80
CA LEU A 26 4.53 -53.50 -3.86
C LEU A 26 5.87 -53.14 -4.54
N ALA A 27 6.65 -52.28 -3.86
CA ALA A 27 8.12 -52.23 -3.70
C ALA A 27 9.07 -52.33 -4.92
N SER A 28 10.08 -51.45 -4.97
CA SER A 28 11.51 -51.84 -5.00
C SER A 28 12.48 -50.65 -4.84
N THR A 29 13.64 -50.94 -4.23
CA THR A 29 14.97 -50.28 -4.27
C THR A 29 15.16 -48.74 -4.14
N ALA A 30 16.15 -48.38 -3.33
CA ALA A 30 16.89 -47.12 -3.35
C ALA A 30 18.13 -47.26 -4.30
N PRO A 31 19.14 -46.35 -4.37
CA PRO A 31 19.30 -45.07 -3.67
C PRO A 31 19.82 -43.90 -4.56
N SER A 32 20.23 -42.82 -3.90
CA SER A 32 21.27 -41.87 -4.33
C SER A 32 21.02 -40.95 -5.54
N ARG A 33 20.67 -39.69 -5.24
CA ARG A 33 21.28 -38.53 -5.91
C ARG A 33 21.30 -37.32 -4.97
N ALA A 34 22.32 -37.22 -4.12
CA ALA A 34 22.54 -36.04 -3.29
C ALA A 34 22.71 -34.80 -4.19
N ARG A 35 21.81 -33.81 -4.06
CA ARG A 35 21.95 -32.54 -4.78
C ARG A 35 23.01 -31.69 -4.09
N GLN A 36 24.14 -31.57 -4.78
CA GLN A 36 25.32 -30.82 -4.38
C GLN A 36 24.95 -29.38 -3.96
N LEU A 37 25.13 -29.08 -2.67
CA LEU A 37 24.89 -27.74 -2.12
C LEU A 37 26.08 -26.83 -2.48
N HIS A 38 25.80 -25.76 -3.22
CA HIS A 38 26.79 -24.73 -3.54
C HIS A 38 26.87 -23.73 -2.38
N TYR A 39 27.71 -24.03 -1.39
CA TYR A 39 28.04 -23.10 -0.31
C TYR A 39 28.86 -21.93 -0.88
N LEU A 40 28.22 -20.80 -1.15
CA LEU A 40 28.90 -19.57 -1.56
C LEU A 40 29.68 -19.01 -0.37
N SER A 41 30.99 -19.28 -0.35
CA SER A 41 31.91 -18.82 0.70
C SER A 41 32.09 -17.30 0.64
N LEU A 42 31.37 -16.56 1.49
CA LEU A 42 31.56 -15.12 1.68
C LEU A 42 32.69 -14.86 2.68
N SER A 43 33.92 -14.78 2.18
CA SER A 43 35.09 -14.52 3.01
C SER A 43 35.19 -13.06 3.46
N ALA A 44 35.04 -12.85 4.77
CA ALA A 44 35.69 -11.85 5.62
C ALA A 44 35.92 -10.39 5.09
N ARG A 45 35.26 -9.43 5.75
CA ARG A 45 35.81 -8.09 6.05
C ARG A 45 36.99 -8.21 7.06
N PRO A 46 37.84 -7.19 7.37
CA PRO A 46 37.72 -5.72 7.14
C PRO A 46 39.06 -5.10 6.62
N LEU A 47 39.62 -3.89 6.92
CA LEU A 47 39.33 -2.72 7.81
C LEU A 47 40.16 -1.48 7.33
N LEU A 48 39.84 -0.28 7.88
CA LEU A 48 40.70 0.92 8.07
C LEU A 48 41.13 1.84 6.90
N THR A 49 41.57 3.06 7.30
CA THR A 49 42.15 4.19 6.53
C THR A 49 41.13 5.10 5.80
N SER A 50 41.21 6.44 5.80
CA SER A 50 41.88 7.43 6.70
C SER A 50 41.20 8.83 6.56
N ASN A 51 41.67 9.83 7.33
CA ASN A 51 41.21 11.22 7.35
C ASN A 51 41.28 11.95 6.01
N ALA A 52 40.32 12.87 5.74
CA ALA A 52 40.60 14.31 5.59
C ALA A 52 39.30 15.15 5.44
N LEU A 53 39.28 16.35 6.05
CA LEU A 53 38.31 17.41 5.75
C LEU A 53 39.02 18.55 4.98
N PRO A 54 38.50 18.99 3.83
CA PRO A 54 38.83 20.30 3.26
C PRO A 54 37.73 21.32 3.61
N ILE A 55 38.08 22.32 4.44
CA ILE A 55 37.20 23.47 4.69
C ILE A 55 37.35 24.46 3.53
N SER A 56 36.27 24.74 2.81
CA SER A 56 36.25 25.73 1.72
C SER A 56 35.52 27.02 2.16
N PRO A 57 36.21 28.16 2.32
CA PRO A 57 35.60 29.40 2.77
C PRO A 57 35.00 30.25 1.62
N PHE A 58 33.82 30.84 1.89
CA PHE A 58 33.33 32.14 1.40
C PHE A 58 33.56 32.57 -0.07
N ARG A 59 32.45 32.81 -0.79
CA ARG A 59 32.18 34.16 -1.33
C ARG A 59 30.68 34.47 -1.41
N ARG A 60 30.31 35.75 -1.22
CA ARG A 60 28.95 36.29 -1.14
C ARG A 60 28.63 37.14 -2.38
N HIS A 61 27.44 36.95 -2.95
CA HIS A 61 26.55 37.90 -3.67
C HIS A 61 25.24 37.12 -3.97
N ASN A 62 24.05 37.71 -4.16
CA ASN A 62 23.70 39.11 -4.44
C ASN A 62 23.27 39.94 -3.23
N SER A 63 23.42 41.24 -3.38
CA SER A 63 22.57 42.26 -2.76
C SER A 63 21.64 42.84 -3.82
N THR A 64 20.50 43.36 -3.37
CA THR A 64 19.80 44.60 -3.79
C THR A 64 18.29 44.38 -3.91
N ASP A 65 17.57 45.33 -3.32
CA ASP A 65 16.15 45.69 -3.28
C ASP A 65 15.30 45.33 -4.55
N ALA A 66 13.97 45.22 -4.48
CA ALA A 66 13.08 45.99 -3.61
C ALA A 66 11.72 45.35 -3.26
N ALA A 67 11.20 45.78 -2.10
CA ALA A 67 9.80 45.95 -1.71
C ALA A 67 8.68 45.11 -2.38
N THR A 68 8.02 44.30 -1.56
CA THR A 68 6.55 44.32 -1.45
C THR A 68 6.20 44.30 0.04
N ALA A 69 5.21 45.08 0.46
CA ALA A 69 5.03 45.46 1.86
C ALA A 69 4.28 44.42 2.71
N GLU A 70 4.54 44.42 4.01
CA GLU A 70 3.84 43.59 4.99
C GLU A 70 2.35 43.98 5.11
N THR A 71 1.49 42.98 5.31
CA THR A 71 0.09 43.19 5.73
C THR A 71 -0.17 42.33 6.99
N PRO A 72 -0.21 42.93 8.19
CA PRO A 72 -0.44 42.17 9.42
C PRO A 72 -1.93 41.89 9.62
N SER A 73 -2.35 40.62 9.53
CA SER A 73 -3.71 40.19 9.90
C SER A 73 -3.79 38.73 10.36
N ALA A 74 -4.87 38.44 11.08
CA ALA A 74 -5.05 37.29 11.96
C ALA A 74 -4.89 35.90 11.34
N VAL A 75 -3.88 35.16 11.82
CA VAL A 75 -3.85 33.70 12.05
C VAL A 75 -4.65 32.85 11.04
N GLU A 76 -4.25 32.87 9.77
CA GLU A 76 -4.79 31.94 8.78
C GLU A 76 -4.19 30.53 8.95
N ALA A 77 -4.95 29.51 8.53
CA ALA A 77 -4.47 28.13 8.56
C ALA A 77 -3.33 27.98 7.54
N PRO A 78 -2.13 27.51 7.94
CA PRO A 78 -0.95 27.61 7.10
C PRO A 78 -1.02 26.67 5.88
N ASP A 79 -0.61 27.24 4.75
CA ASP A 79 -0.86 26.82 3.36
C ASP A 79 -0.02 25.61 2.90
N TYR A 80 0.02 24.53 3.70
CA TYR A 80 0.90 23.37 3.48
C TYR A 80 0.22 21.99 3.55
N LEU A 81 -1.11 21.93 3.59
CA LEU A 81 -1.89 20.68 3.53
C LEU A 81 -2.68 20.63 2.23
N ASP A 82 -2.48 19.58 1.44
CA ASP A 82 -3.19 19.41 0.16
C ASP A 82 -4.71 19.27 0.42
N GLU A 83 -5.54 19.86 -0.44
CA GLU A 83 -7.01 19.68 -0.41
C GLU A 83 -7.40 18.18 -0.34
N LYS A 84 -6.60 17.34 -1.01
CA LYS A 84 -6.72 15.88 -1.03
C LYS A 84 -6.48 15.26 0.35
N GLU A 85 -5.45 15.69 1.07
CA GLU A 85 -5.13 15.19 2.41
C GLU A 85 -6.22 15.53 3.41
N LEU A 86 -6.74 16.77 3.36
CA LEU A 86 -7.86 17.22 4.18
C LEU A 86 -9.12 16.39 3.91
N HIS A 87 -9.41 16.09 2.64
CA HIS A 87 -10.54 15.22 2.25
C HIS A 87 -10.38 13.78 2.79
N ILE A 88 -9.19 13.18 2.63
CA ILE A 88 -8.85 11.85 3.17
C ILE A 88 -9.00 11.83 4.70
N PHE A 89 -8.48 12.86 5.37
CA PHE A 89 -8.54 13.00 6.82
C PHE A 89 -9.99 13.04 7.32
N GLN A 90 -10.84 13.88 6.72
CA GLN A 90 -12.26 14.00 7.09
C GLN A 90 -13.01 12.67 6.92
N LYS A 91 -12.83 11.99 5.78
CA LYS A 91 -13.49 10.70 5.49
C LYS A 91 -13.08 9.61 6.48
N LEU A 92 -11.79 9.53 6.82
CA LEU A 92 -11.28 8.58 7.83
C LEU A 92 -11.75 8.93 9.26
N ALA A 93 -11.83 10.21 9.60
CA ALA A 93 -12.27 10.67 10.91
C ALA A 93 -13.73 10.28 11.20
N GLN A 94 -14.62 10.46 10.21
CA GLN A 94 -16.05 10.15 10.33
C GLN A 94 -16.30 8.63 10.55
N GLU A 95 -15.72 7.78 9.70
CA GLU A 95 -15.93 6.32 9.73
C GLU A 95 -15.19 5.62 10.87
N LEU A 96 -13.90 5.94 11.05
CA LEU A 96 -13.02 5.18 11.94
C LEU A 96 -12.96 5.74 13.36
N GLN A 97 -13.38 6.99 13.58
CA GLN A 97 -13.31 7.72 14.85
C GLN A 97 -11.97 7.48 15.57
N PRO A 98 -10.84 7.80 14.92
CA PRO A 98 -9.51 7.48 15.42
C PRO A 98 -9.08 8.41 16.57
N THR A 99 -8.34 7.86 17.52
CA THR A 99 -7.70 8.59 18.63
C THR A 99 -6.46 9.36 18.16
N LYS A 100 -5.77 8.85 17.14
CA LYS A 100 -4.79 9.60 16.34
C LYS A 100 -4.95 9.24 14.87
N LEU A 101 -4.96 10.25 14.00
CA LEU A 101 -4.93 10.11 12.55
C LEU A 101 -3.83 11.02 12.01
N GLU A 102 -3.01 10.49 11.13
CA GLU A 102 -1.94 11.20 10.44
C GLU A 102 -1.95 10.79 8.97
N VAL A 103 -1.97 11.79 8.08
CA VAL A 103 -2.00 11.68 6.62
C VAL A 103 -0.82 12.49 6.09
N GLN A 104 -0.06 11.94 5.15
CA GLN A 104 1.05 12.63 4.46
C GLN A 104 1.13 12.18 3.00
N ASP A 105 1.22 13.08 2.02
CA ASP A 105 1.66 12.73 0.65
C ASP A 105 3.14 12.38 0.66
N VAL A 106 3.45 11.17 0.19
CA VAL A 106 4.81 10.68 -0.03
C VAL A 106 5.16 10.61 -1.52
N SER A 107 4.30 11.14 -2.41
CA SER A 107 4.60 11.34 -3.84
C SER A 107 5.21 12.71 -4.19
N GLY A 108 5.36 13.60 -3.20
CA GLY A 108 6.11 14.86 -3.34
C GLY A 108 5.34 15.98 -4.03
N GLY A 109 4.06 16.18 -3.69
CA GLY A 109 3.19 17.22 -4.27
C GLY A 109 2.45 16.77 -5.52
N CYS A 110 2.53 15.48 -5.88
CA CYS A 110 1.67 14.88 -6.89
C CYS A 110 0.32 14.45 -6.29
N GLY A 111 0.27 14.19 -4.97
CA GLY A 111 -0.92 13.66 -4.29
C GLY A 111 -1.40 12.34 -4.89
N SER A 112 -0.45 11.45 -5.22
CA SER A 112 -0.69 10.14 -5.84
C SER A 112 -0.23 8.97 -4.98
N MET A 113 0.48 9.19 -3.86
CA MET A 113 0.86 8.12 -2.94
C MET A 113 0.88 8.63 -1.50
N TYR A 114 0.02 8.07 -0.63
CA TYR A 114 -0.15 8.57 0.74
C TYR A 114 0.39 7.62 1.79
N ALA A 115 0.91 8.16 2.89
CA ALA A 115 1.17 7.44 4.13
C ALA A 115 0.09 7.76 5.18
N LEU A 116 -0.40 6.72 5.84
CA LEU A 116 -1.50 6.76 6.80
C LEU A 116 -1.10 6.04 8.10
N ASP A 117 -0.91 6.80 9.19
CA ASP A 117 -0.71 6.28 10.55
C ASP A 117 -2.02 6.47 11.34
N ILE A 118 -2.75 5.38 11.60
CA ILE A 118 -4.11 5.41 12.17
C ILE A 118 -4.17 4.60 13.46
N VAL A 119 -4.56 5.27 14.56
CA VAL A 119 -4.83 4.65 15.87
C VAL A 119 -6.31 4.75 16.17
N SER A 120 -7.03 3.62 16.25
CA SER A 120 -8.47 3.60 16.54
C SER A 120 -8.88 2.38 17.39
N ALA A 121 -9.79 2.60 18.33
CA ALA A 121 -10.43 1.54 19.11
C ALA A 121 -11.17 0.51 18.22
N LYS A 122 -11.62 0.90 17.02
CA LYS A 122 -12.23 0.01 16.01
C LYS A 122 -11.30 -1.14 15.58
N PHE A 123 -9.98 -1.01 15.80
CA PHE A 123 -8.98 -2.02 15.43
C PHE A 123 -8.72 -3.07 16.54
N LYS A 124 -9.25 -2.87 17.75
CA LYS A 124 -9.03 -3.78 18.89
C LYS A 124 -9.59 -5.17 18.60
N GLY A 125 -8.77 -6.21 18.74
CA GLY A 125 -9.14 -7.60 18.43
C GLY A 125 -9.16 -7.97 16.93
N LEU A 126 -8.89 -7.03 16.02
CA LEU A 126 -8.69 -7.32 14.60
C LEU A 126 -7.22 -7.61 14.30
N SER A 127 -6.93 -8.54 13.38
CA SER A 127 -5.58 -8.70 12.83
C SER A 127 -5.27 -7.58 11.83
N VAL A 128 -3.98 -7.24 11.64
CA VAL A 128 -3.53 -6.14 10.76
C VAL A 128 -4.17 -6.22 9.36
N ILE A 129 -4.28 -7.42 8.76
CA ILE A 129 -4.93 -7.63 7.46
C ILE A 129 -6.42 -7.22 7.50
N LYS A 130 -7.15 -7.51 8.59
CA LYS A 130 -8.54 -7.07 8.77
C LYS A 130 -8.62 -5.55 8.98
N GLN A 131 -7.69 -4.96 9.71
CA GLN A 131 -7.61 -3.51 9.93
C GLN A 131 -7.38 -2.79 8.59
N HIS A 132 -6.40 -3.22 7.78
CA HIS A 132 -6.11 -2.65 6.45
C HIS A 132 -7.28 -2.84 5.49
N ARG A 133 -7.96 -4.00 5.51
CA ARG A 133 -9.19 -4.21 4.71
C ARG A 133 -10.34 -3.28 5.09
N LEU A 134 -10.43 -2.87 6.36
CA LEU A 134 -11.45 -1.95 6.86
C LEU A 134 -11.15 -0.52 6.35
N VAL A 135 -9.90 -0.06 6.48
CA VAL A 135 -9.45 1.24 5.92
C VAL A 135 -9.64 1.30 4.40
N ASN A 136 -9.27 0.22 3.68
CA ASN A 136 -9.44 0.13 2.23
C ASN A 136 -10.91 0.01 1.78
N ALA A 137 -11.84 -0.28 2.67
CA ALA A 137 -13.27 -0.22 2.37
C ALA A 137 -13.80 1.22 2.43
N VAL A 138 -13.30 2.02 3.38
CA VAL A 138 -13.61 3.46 3.50
C VAL A 138 -13.00 4.26 2.35
N LEU A 139 -11.72 4.03 2.05
CA LEU A 139 -10.96 4.75 1.00
C LEU A 139 -11.08 4.11 -0.40
N LYS A 140 -12.08 3.25 -0.61
CA LYS A 140 -12.16 2.40 -1.81
C LYS A 140 -12.25 3.19 -3.13
N ASP A 141 -12.84 4.38 -3.09
CA ASP A 141 -13.06 5.19 -4.28
C ASP A 141 -11.87 6.10 -4.56
N GLU A 142 -11.21 6.59 -3.51
CA GLU A 142 -10.02 7.44 -3.57
C GLU A 142 -8.79 6.65 -4.02
N ILE A 143 -8.58 5.45 -3.44
CA ILE A 143 -7.44 4.56 -3.77
C ILE A 143 -7.37 4.21 -5.26
N LYS A 144 -8.48 4.26 -6.01
CA LYS A 144 -8.50 4.00 -7.46
C LYS A 144 -7.64 4.99 -8.26
N GLY A 145 -7.46 6.21 -7.77
CA GLY A 145 -6.64 7.25 -8.40
C GLY A 145 -5.21 7.30 -7.88
N TRP A 146 -4.83 6.44 -6.93
CA TRP A 146 -3.52 6.49 -6.29
C TRP A 146 -2.58 5.43 -6.86
N HIS A 147 -1.31 5.79 -7.01
CA HIS A 147 -0.23 4.87 -7.36
C HIS A 147 0.06 3.86 -6.23
N GLY A 148 -0.20 4.26 -4.97
CA GLY A 148 -0.11 3.36 -3.82
C GLY A 148 -0.54 4.03 -2.52
N VAL A 149 -0.57 3.24 -1.44
CA VAL A 149 -0.83 3.73 -0.08
C VAL A 149 -0.03 2.93 0.93
N GLN A 150 0.62 3.61 1.88
CA GLN A 150 1.27 2.99 3.03
C GLN A 150 0.34 3.06 4.23
N LEU A 151 -0.08 1.90 4.74
CA LEU A 151 -1.02 1.78 5.85
C LEU A 151 -0.29 1.28 7.10
N LYS A 152 -0.44 1.99 8.21
CA LYS A 152 -0.03 1.55 9.54
C LYS A 152 -1.23 1.70 10.47
N THR A 153 -1.76 0.57 10.93
CA THR A 153 -2.94 0.55 11.82
C THR A 153 -2.53 0.02 13.19
N LYS A 154 -3.00 0.67 14.26
CA LYS A 154 -2.68 0.34 15.66
C LYS A 154 -3.96 0.44 16.50
N ALA A 155 -4.16 -0.49 17.43
CA ALA A 155 -5.16 -0.32 18.48
C ALA A 155 -4.58 0.54 19.62
N PRO A 156 -5.40 1.36 20.30
CA PRO A 156 -5.09 1.93 21.61
C PRO A 156 -5.29 0.89 22.74
#